data_AF-A0A2N6B8P8-F1
#
_entry.id   AF-A0A2N6B8P8-F1
#
_cell.length_a   1.000
_cell.length_b   1.000
_cell.length_c   1.000
_cell.angle_alpha   90.00
_cell.angle_beta   90.00
_cell.angle_gamma   90.00
#
_symmetry.space_group_name_H-M   'P 1'
#
loop_
_entity.id
_entity.type
_entity.pdbx_description
1 polymer ?
#
loop_
_entity_poly.entity_id
_entity_poly.type
_entity_poly.pdbx_seq_one_letter_code
_entity_poly.pdbx_strand_id
1 'polypeptide(L)'
;MVGRILTLAFGALFAALFSQVPEYAQQYRQRLGGAIDELAKIVEVFDADVLKQGLQRTEALARLRANSDPIAAQRGERMGETVERLDRLKHQNDVMEDAGAFTRVTALAKDFDSEIGVAAYEDFEPAVPLTIEGLVAAAIGFVLALFGGGATRAAVGAVRKRRRGRLEPSDQIPDA
;
A
#
# COMPACT_ATOMS: atom_id res chain seq x y z
N MET A 1 27.07 22.84 1.37
CA MET A 1 25.68 23.01 0.85
C MET A 1 25.24 21.80 0.04
N VAL A 2 26.02 21.38 -0.98
CA VAL A 2 25.72 20.20 -1.83
C VAL A 2 25.48 18.92 -1.03
N GLY A 3 26.34 18.57 -0.07
CA GLY A 3 26.16 17.35 0.74
C GLY A 3 24.82 17.31 1.49
N ARG A 4 24.36 18.45 2.03
CA ARG A 4 23.07 18.54 2.74
C ARG A 4 21.88 18.39 1.79
N ILE A 5 22.00 18.89 0.56
CA ILE A 5 20.99 18.73 -0.49
C ILE A 5 20.91 17.25 -0.90
N LEU A 6 22.05 16.59 -1.10
CA LEU A 6 22.10 15.16 -1.44
C LEU A 6 21.50 14.29 -0.33
N THR A 7 21.81 14.56 0.94
CA THR A 7 21.20 13.84 2.07
C THR A 7 19.68 13.99 2.10
N LEU A 8 19.16 15.20 1.84
CA LEU A 8 17.71 15.44 1.80
C LEU A 8 17.03 14.76 0.62
N ALA A 9 17.65 14.79 -0.56
CA ALA A 9 17.15 14.10 -1.75
C ALA A 9 17.13 12.59 -1.55
N PHE A 10 18.19 12.03 -0.98
CA PHE A 10 18.27 10.60 -0.65
C PHE A 10 17.23 10.22 0.41
N GLY A 11 17.07 11.04 1.45
CA GLY A 11 16.03 10.84 2.47
C GLY A 11 14.62 10.85 1.89
N ALA A 12 14.32 11.76 0.94
CA ALA A 12 13.04 11.83 0.26
C ALA A 12 12.78 10.61 -0.63
N LEU A 13 13.80 10.11 -1.33
CA LEU A 13 13.71 8.90 -2.13
C LEU A 13 13.37 7.68 -1.25
N PHE A 14 14.06 7.54 -0.12
CA PHE A 14 13.79 6.46 0.83
C PHE A 14 12.39 6.60 1.45
N ALA A 15 11.97 7.80 1.83
CA ALA A 15 10.64 8.03 2.36
C ALA A 15 9.55 7.63 1.34
N ALA A 16 9.73 7.97 0.07
CA ALA A 16 8.81 7.60 -1.00
C ALA A 16 8.80 6.09 -1.26
N LEU A 17 9.95 5.41 -1.18
CA LEU A 17 10.02 3.96 -1.39
C LEU A 17 9.35 3.19 -0.24
N PHE A 18 9.67 3.55 1.01
CA PHE A 18 9.11 2.86 2.18
C PHE A 18 7.63 3.20 2.41
N SER A 19 7.13 4.34 1.95
CA SER A 19 5.70 4.66 2.01
C SER A 19 4.83 3.78 1.08
N GLN A 20 5.43 3.05 0.13
CA GLN A 20 4.70 2.15 -0.77
C GLN A 20 4.25 0.85 -0.08
N VAL A 21 4.97 0.41 0.96
CA VAL A 21 4.71 -0.89 1.60
C VAL A 21 3.31 -0.95 2.25
N PRO A 22 2.85 0.06 3.01
CA PRO A 22 1.48 0.08 3.52
C PRO A 22 0.42 0.12 2.42
N GLU A 23 0.71 0.81 1.30
CA GLU A 23 -0.21 0.89 0.15
C GLU A 23 -0.36 -0.47 -0.54
N TYR A 24 0.75 -1.17 -0.79
CA TYR A 24 0.71 -2.54 -1.30
C TYR A 24 -0.06 -3.48 -0.35
N ALA A 25 0.20 -3.39 0.96
CA ALA A 25 -0.51 -4.20 1.94
C ALA A 25 -2.02 -3.89 1.98
N GLN A 26 -2.41 -2.66 1.68
CA GLN A 26 -3.81 -2.25 1.55
C GLN A 26 -4.46 -2.87 0.30
N GLN A 27 -3.80 -2.78 -0.86
CA GLN A 27 -4.32 -3.34 -2.12
C GLN A 27 -4.39 -4.87 -2.07
N TYR A 28 -3.40 -5.52 -1.47
CA TYR A 28 -3.43 -6.95 -1.18
C TYR A 28 -4.66 -7.32 -0.36
N ARG A 29 -4.94 -6.61 0.75
CA ARG A 29 -6.10 -6.87 1.61
C ARG A 29 -7.42 -6.71 0.85
N GLN A 30 -7.51 -5.73 -0.05
CA GLN A 30 -8.71 -5.54 -0.86
C GLN A 30 -8.96 -6.72 -1.81
N ARG A 31 -7.91 -7.25 -2.44
CA ARG A 31 -8.01 -8.46 -3.29
C ARG A 31 -8.28 -9.72 -2.49
N LEU A 32 -7.72 -9.80 -1.29
CA LEU A 32 -8.01 -10.86 -0.33
C LEU A 32 -9.51 -10.91 0.00
N GLY A 33 -10.11 -9.77 0.34
CA GLY A 33 -11.55 -9.67 0.56
C GLY A 33 -12.36 -10.10 -0.67
N GLY A 34 -12.01 -9.62 -1.86
CA GLY A 34 -12.70 -10.00 -3.11
C GLY A 34 -12.61 -11.50 -3.42
N ALA A 35 -11.45 -12.12 -3.19
CA ALA A 35 -11.28 -13.56 -3.35
C ALA A 35 -12.11 -14.37 -2.33
N ILE A 36 -12.20 -13.90 -1.09
CA ILE A 36 -13.06 -14.48 -0.06
C ILE A 36 -14.53 -14.42 -0.47
N ASP A 37 -15.01 -13.27 -0.94
CA ASP A 37 -16.40 -13.08 -1.35
C ASP A 37 -16.79 -14.03 -2.49
N GLU A 38 -15.92 -14.16 -3.50
CA GLU A 38 -16.17 -15.05 -4.64
C GLU A 38 -16.17 -16.53 -4.23
N LEU A 39 -15.17 -16.97 -3.47
CA LEU A 39 -15.10 -18.34 -2.98
C LEU A 39 -16.25 -18.67 -2.01
N ALA A 40 -16.63 -17.72 -1.15
CA ALA A 40 -17.76 -17.87 -0.23
C ALA A 40 -19.07 -18.11 -0.98
N LYS A 41 -19.31 -17.35 -2.06
CA LYS A 41 -20.48 -17.53 -2.91
C LYS A 41 -20.52 -18.91 -3.57
N ILE A 42 -19.38 -19.42 -4.04
CA ILE A 42 -19.28 -20.77 -4.63
C ILE A 42 -19.63 -21.84 -3.58
N VAL A 43 -19.09 -21.70 -2.36
CA VAL A 43 -19.35 -22.63 -1.25
C VAL A 43 -20.80 -22.54 -0.78
N GLU A 44 -21.37 -21.35 -0.68
CA GLU A 44 -22.77 -21.14 -0.28
C GLU A 44 -23.75 -21.79 -1.26
N VAL A 45 -23.52 -21.65 -2.56
CA VAL A 45 -24.35 -22.32 -3.59
C VAL A 45 -24.24 -23.84 -3.44
N PHE A 46 -23.03 -24.37 -3.25
CA PHE A 46 -22.83 -25.81 -3.03
C PHE A 46 -23.57 -26.29 -1.78
N ASP A 47 -23.46 -25.57 -0.67
CA ASP A 47 -24.14 -25.90 0.58
C ASP A 47 -25.65 -25.87 0.44
N ALA A 48 -26.20 -24.90 -0.26
CA ALA A 48 -27.64 -24.82 -0.52
C ALA A 48 -28.12 -26.04 -1.32
N ASP A 49 -27.36 -26.50 -2.30
CA ASP A 49 -27.69 -27.69 -3.09
C ASP A 49 -27.55 -28.99 -2.30
N VAL A 50 -26.55 -29.06 -1.43
CA VAL A 50 -26.31 -30.17 -0.51
C VAL A 50 -27.43 -30.28 0.55
N LEU A 51 -27.86 -29.14 1.11
CA LEU A 51 -28.94 -29.06 2.09
C LEU A 51 -30.29 -29.49 1.51
N LYS A 52 -30.57 -29.18 0.23
CA LYS A 52 -31.78 -29.67 -0.47
C LYS A 52 -31.83 -31.20 -0.54
N GLN A 53 -30.69 -31.87 -0.45
CA GLN A 53 -30.57 -33.33 -0.41
C GLN A 53 -30.55 -33.90 1.02
N GLY A 54 -30.70 -33.05 2.05
CA GLY A 54 -30.65 -33.44 3.45
C GLY A 54 -29.26 -33.83 3.94
N LEU A 55 -28.20 -33.45 3.20
CA LEU A 55 -26.82 -33.78 3.51
C LEU A 55 -26.11 -32.58 4.14
N GLN A 56 -24.98 -32.85 4.80
CA GLN A 56 -24.02 -31.82 5.21
C GLN A 56 -22.88 -31.72 4.19
N ARG A 57 -22.19 -30.56 4.14
CA ARG A 57 -21.08 -30.32 3.21
C ARG A 57 -20.03 -31.43 3.23
N THR A 58 -19.58 -31.82 4.42
CA THR A 58 -18.56 -32.85 4.62
C THR A 58 -19.01 -34.21 4.09
N GLU A 59 -20.26 -34.57 4.31
CA GLU A 59 -20.87 -35.81 3.82
C GLU A 59 -21.01 -35.79 2.29
N ALA A 60 -21.48 -34.68 1.72
CA ALA A 60 -21.59 -34.53 0.28
C ALA A 60 -20.23 -34.58 -0.43
N LEU A 61 -19.20 -33.94 0.14
CA LEU A 61 -17.84 -34.01 -0.38
C LEU A 61 -17.28 -35.43 -0.31
N ALA A 62 -17.47 -36.13 0.81
CA ALA A 62 -17.06 -37.53 0.95
C ALA A 62 -17.76 -38.43 -0.08
N ARG A 63 -19.08 -38.22 -0.27
CA ARG A 63 -19.88 -38.95 -1.26
C ARG A 63 -19.44 -38.68 -2.70
N LEU A 64 -19.11 -37.43 -3.03
CA LEU A 64 -18.60 -37.07 -4.35
C LEU A 64 -17.26 -37.75 -4.62
N ARG A 65 -16.30 -37.66 -3.68
CA ARG A 65 -14.96 -38.27 -3.80
C ARG A 65 -14.99 -39.79 -3.91
N ALA A 66 -15.94 -40.44 -3.23
CA ALA A 66 -16.11 -41.89 -3.28
C ALA A 66 -16.92 -42.36 -4.51
N ASN A 67 -17.39 -41.45 -5.37
CA ASN A 67 -18.17 -41.79 -6.54
C ASN A 67 -17.30 -42.52 -7.58
N SER A 68 -17.84 -43.55 -8.23
CA SER A 68 -17.14 -44.30 -9.27
C SER A 68 -16.97 -43.52 -10.58
N ASP A 69 -17.80 -42.50 -10.83
CA ASP A 69 -17.61 -41.56 -11.93
C ASP A 69 -16.44 -40.61 -11.63
N PRO A 70 -15.34 -40.64 -12.43
CA PRO A 70 -14.19 -39.79 -12.21
C PRO A 70 -14.50 -38.28 -12.22
N ILE A 71 -15.52 -37.84 -12.98
CA ILE A 71 -15.91 -36.43 -13.03
C ILE A 71 -16.51 -36.00 -11.68
N ALA A 72 -17.35 -36.85 -11.09
CA ALA A 72 -17.96 -36.59 -9.79
C ALA A 72 -16.91 -36.61 -8.66
N ALA A 73 -16.00 -37.58 -8.70
CA ALA A 73 -14.88 -37.67 -7.75
C ALA A 73 -14.01 -36.42 -7.77
N GLN A 74 -13.55 -36.03 -8.97
CA GLN A 74 -12.72 -34.84 -9.15
C GLN A 74 -13.45 -33.55 -8.75
N ARG A 75 -14.78 -33.47 -8.96
CA ARG A 75 -15.57 -32.33 -8.51
C ARG A 75 -15.60 -32.22 -6.99
N GLY A 76 -15.67 -33.35 -6.27
CA GLY A 76 -15.59 -33.38 -4.81
C GLY A 76 -14.20 -33.03 -4.26
N GLU A 77 -13.13 -33.39 -4.96
CA GLU A 77 -11.77 -32.95 -4.64
C GLU A 77 -11.64 -31.43 -4.77
N ARG A 78 -11.92 -30.88 -5.96
CA ARG A 78 -11.81 -29.44 -6.22
C ARG A 78 -12.67 -28.58 -5.31
N MET A 79 -13.91 -29.00 -5.04
CA MET A 79 -14.77 -28.26 -4.10
C MET A 79 -14.20 -28.31 -2.67
N GLY A 80 -13.53 -29.41 -2.30
CA GLY A 80 -12.76 -29.48 -1.06
C GLY A 80 -11.64 -28.44 -1.00
N GLU A 81 -10.81 -28.40 -2.04
CA GLU A 81 -9.72 -27.42 -2.15
C GLU A 81 -10.24 -25.97 -2.10
N THR A 82 -11.38 -25.70 -2.73
CA THR A 82 -12.08 -24.40 -2.66
C THR A 82 -12.47 -24.03 -1.23
N VAL A 83 -13.06 -24.97 -0.47
CA VAL A 83 -13.46 -24.75 0.93
C VAL A 83 -12.23 -24.52 1.80
N GLU A 84 -11.20 -25.35 1.67
CA GLU A 84 -9.96 -25.20 2.43
C GLU A 84 -9.25 -23.87 2.11
N ARG A 85 -9.25 -23.47 0.84
CA ARG A 85 -8.71 -22.17 0.42
C ARG A 85 -9.50 -21.03 1.04
N LEU A 86 -10.83 -21.06 0.99
CA LEU A 86 -11.69 -20.05 1.62
C LEU A 86 -11.37 -19.90 3.11
N ASP A 87 -11.24 -21.00 3.84
CA ASP A 87 -10.95 -20.97 5.27
C ASP A 87 -9.58 -20.36 5.58
N ARG A 88 -8.55 -20.69 4.78
CA ARG A 88 -7.22 -20.06 4.89
C ARG A 88 -7.28 -18.56 4.64
N LEU A 89 -7.97 -18.12 3.58
CA LEU A 89 -8.06 -16.70 3.25
C LEU A 89 -8.85 -15.91 4.30
N LYS A 90 -9.94 -16.47 4.83
CA LYS A 90 -10.68 -15.87 5.95
C LYS A 90 -9.79 -15.68 7.17
N HIS A 91 -9.05 -16.73 7.57
CA HIS A 91 -8.12 -16.62 8.68
C HIS A 91 -7.07 -15.53 8.47
N GLN A 92 -6.52 -15.44 7.25
CA GLN A 92 -5.60 -14.36 6.90
C GLN A 92 -6.26 -12.98 7.00
N ASN A 93 -7.50 -12.83 6.49
CA ASN A 93 -8.19 -11.55 6.51
C ASN A 93 -8.48 -11.08 7.94
N ASP A 94 -8.90 -11.99 8.83
CA ASP A 94 -9.12 -11.67 10.25
C ASP A 94 -7.85 -11.11 10.89
N VAL A 95 -6.69 -11.75 10.64
CA VAL A 95 -5.39 -11.27 11.11
C VAL A 95 -5.03 -9.90 10.52
N MET A 96 -5.41 -9.61 9.28
CA MET A 96 -5.13 -8.32 8.61
C MET A 96 -6.10 -7.19 9.02
N GLU A 97 -7.34 -7.51 9.40
CA GLU A 97 -8.33 -6.55 9.89
C GLU A 97 -8.02 -6.06 11.30
N ASP A 98 -7.62 -6.98 12.19
CA ASP A 98 -7.21 -6.66 13.56
C ASP A 98 -5.86 -5.91 13.61
N ALA A 99 -5.11 -5.92 12.50
CA ALA A 99 -3.83 -5.26 12.39
C ALA A 99 -3.95 -3.77 11.99
N GLY A 100 -3.36 -2.89 12.81
CA GLY A 100 -3.05 -1.52 12.43
C GLY A 100 -2.08 -1.42 11.24
N ALA A 101 -1.92 -0.24 10.66
CA ALA A 101 -1.21 -0.03 9.38
C ALA A 101 0.21 -0.64 9.32
N PHE A 102 0.97 -0.58 10.42
CA PHE A 102 2.32 -1.16 10.49
C PHE A 102 2.33 -2.66 10.77
N THR A 103 1.43 -3.17 11.60
CA THR A 103 1.32 -4.61 11.89
C THR A 103 0.73 -5.39 10.71
N ARG A 104 -0.02 -4.71 9.82
CA ARG A 104 -0.53 -5.29 8.58
C ARG A 104 0.59 -5.73 7.64
N VAL A 105 1.72 -5.03 7.63
CA VAL A 105 2.91 -5.42 6.84
C VAL A 105 3.52 -6.72 7.38
N THR A 106 3.56 -6.90 8.70
CA THR A 106 4.03 -8.15 9.31
C THR A 106 3.03 -9.30 9.12
N ALA A 107 1.72 -9.03 9.16
CA ALA A 107 0.68 -10.01 8.90
C ALA A 107 0.74 -10.51 7.44
N LEU A 108 0.93 -9.58 6.49
CA LEU A 108 1.13 -9.89 5.08
C LEU A 108 2.27 -10.88 4.86
N ALA A 109 3.41 -10.70 5.54
CA ALA A 109 4.59 -11.55 5.37
C ALA A 109 4.43 -12.95 5.98
N LYS A 110 3.60 -13.10 7.00
CA LYS A 110 3.44 -14.35 7.75
C LYS A 110 2.61 -15.39 6.97
N ASP A 111 1.49 -14.95 6.42
CA ASP A 111 0.48 -15.83 5.80
C ASP A 111 0.24 -15.47 4.32
N PHE A 112 1.30 -15.05 3.61
CA PHE A 112 1.22 -14.55 2.23
C PHE A 112 0.62 -15.57 1.25
N ASP A 113 -0.45 -15.18 0.54
CA ASP A 113 -1.00 -15.91 -0.60
C ASP A 113 -0.36 -15.36 -1.88
N SER A 114 0.37 -16.22 -2.58
CA SER A 114 1.15 -15.81 -3.75
C SER A 114 0.30 -15.40 -4.95
N GLU A 115 -0.87 -16.01 -5.16
CA GLU A 115 -1.76 -15.62 -6.26
C GLU A 115 -2.30 -14.22 -6.03
N ILE A 116 -2.77 -13.95 -4.80
CA ILE A 116 -3.28 -12.63 -4.43
C ILE A 116 -2.15 -11.60 -4.46
N GLY A 117 -0.96 -11.98 -4.01
CA GLY A 117 0.23 -11.13 -4.02
C GLY A 117 0.67 -10.71 -5.41
N VAL A 118 0.79 -11.66 -6.34
CA VAL A 118 1.14 -11.37 -7.73
C VAL A 118 0.06 -10.50 -8.37
N ALA A 119 -1.21 -10.85 -8.19
CA ALA A 119 -2.31 -10.05 -8.74
C ALA A 119 -2.38 -8.64 -8.13
N ALA A 120 -2.03 -8.47 -6.86
CA ALA A 120 -1.93 -7.16 -6.22
C ALA A 120 -0.76 -6.35 -6.78
N TYR A 121 0.35 -7.00 -7.07
CA TYR A 121 1.54 -6.36 -7.63
C TYR A 121 1.36 -5.94 -9.09
N GLU A 122 0.67 -6.74 -9.91
CA GLU A 122 0.41 -6.42 -11.32
C GLU A 122 -0.40 -5.14 -11.51
N ASP A 123 -1.37 -4.92 -10.62
CA ASP A 123 -2.24 -3.73 -10.64
C ASP A 123 -1.76 -2.63 -9.67
N PHE A 124 -0.57 -2.78 -9.08
CA PHE A 124 -0.03 -1.82 -8.12
C PHE A 124 0.39 -0.51 -8.79
N GLU A 125 -0.37 0.56 -8.51
CA GLU A 125 0.07 1.93 -8.80
C GLU A 125 0.76 2.55 -7.57
N PRO A 126 2.05 2.93 -7.67
CA PRO A 126 2.73 3.62 -6.58
C PRO A 126 2.03 4.94 -6.22
N ALA A 127 1.89 5.22 -4.92
CA ALA A 127 1.24 6.43 -4.40
C ALA A 127 1.96 7.74 -4.80
N VAL A 128 3.19 7.63 -5.30
CA VAL A 128 3.93 8.74 -5.92
C VAL A 128 4.28 8.29 -7.34
N PRO A 129 4.03 9.09 -8.39
CA PRO A 129 4.34 8.69 -9.76
C PRO A 129 5.85 8.54 -9.93
N LEU A 130 6.35 7.30 -9.80
CA LEU A 130 7.72 6.90 -10.09
C LEU A 130 7.92 6.65 -11.59
N THR A 131 7.11 7.28 -12.44
CA THR A 131 7.27 7.26 -13.89
C THR A 131 8.42 8.19 -14.29
N ILE A 132 8.99 7.97 -15.49
CA ILE A 132 10.04 8.85 -16.03
C ILE A 132 9.56 10.31 -16.06
N GLU A 133 8.30 10.53 -16.44
CA GLU A 133 7.65 11.84 -16.48
C GLU A 133 7.54 12.46 -15.07
N GLY A 134 7.10 11.68 -14.08
CA GLY A 134 7.03 12.11 -12.69
C GLY A 134 8.40 12.48 -12.12
N LEU A 135 9.44 11.74 -12.49
CA LEU A 135 10.81 12.01 -12.08
C LEU A 135 11.38 13.30 -12.71
N VAL A 136 11.08 13.55 -13.98
CA VAL A 136 11.44 14.79 -14.68
C VAL A 136 10.71 16.00 -14.08
N ALA A 137 9.40 15.89 -13.85
CA ALA A 137 8.61 16.94 -13.21
C ALA A 137 9.11 17.25 -11.79
N ALA A 138 9.43 16.22 -11.00
CA ALA A 138 10.02 16.36 -9.66
C ALA A 138 11.38 17.05 -9.72
N ALA A 139 12.23 16.70 -10.69
CA ALA A 139 13.54 17.36 -10.88
C ALA A 139 13.39 18.84 -11.23
N ILE A 140 12.46 19.20 -12.14
CA ILE A 140 12.17 20.60 -12.48
C ILE A 140 11.67 21.37 -11.27
N GLY A 141 10.68 20.83 -10.54
CA GLY A 141 10.15 21.46 -9.33
C GLY A 141 11.21 21.67 -8.26
N PHE A 142 12.11 20.70 -8.08
CA PHE A 142 13.24 20.79 -7.16
C PHE A 142 14.22 21.91 -7.53
N VAL A 143 14.55 22.02 -8.82
CA VAL A 143 15.39 23.11 -9.35
C VAL A 143 14.71 24.46 -9.12
N LEU A 144 13.43 24.61 -9.47
CA LEU A 144 12.66 25.84 -9.24
C LEU A 144 12.61 26.21 -7.76
N ALA A 145 12.44 25.25 -6.86
CA ALA A 145 12.43 25.49 -5.42
C ALA A 145 13.80 25.94 -4.88
N LEU A 146 14.90 25.37 -5.37
CA LEU A 146 16.26 25.78 -4.99
C LEU A 146 16.53 27.24 -5.39
N PHE A 147 16.17 27.62 -6.61
CA PHE A 147 16.44 28.97 -7.12
C PHE A 147 15.42 30.01 -6.63
N GLY A 148 14.12 29.67 -6.59
CA GLY A 148 13.06 30.53 -6.07
C GLY A 148 13.12 30.74 -4.55
N GLY A 149 13.47 29.69 -3.80
CA GLY A 149 13.71 29.76 -2.35
C GLY A 149 14.98 30.53 -1.98
N GLY A 150 15.99 30.52 -2.86
CA GLY A 150 17.17 31.38 -2.75
C GLY A 150 16.84 32.85 -2.94
N ALA A 151 16.04 33.18 -3.95
CA ALA A 151 15.61 34.55 -4.26
C ALA A 151 14.78 35.17 -3.13
N THR A 152 13.83 34.42 -2.56
CA THR A 152 13.02 34.87 -1.42
C THR A 152 13.85 35.08 -0.15
N ARG A 153 14.77 34.16 0.18
CA ARG A 153 15.68 34.34 1.33
C ARG A 153 16.62 35.53 1.15
N ALA A 154 17.15 35.74 -0.06
CA ALA A 154 17.99 36.90 -0.38
C ALA A 154 17.21 38.22 -0.26
N ALA A 155 15.97 38.26 -0.74
CA ALA A 155 15.09 39.44 -0.61
C ALA A 155 14.77 39.77 0.86
N VAL A 156 14.41 38.76 1.68
CA VAL A 156 14.15 38.94 3.12
C VAL A 156 15.42 39.39 3.86
N GLY A 157 16.58 38.82 3.51
CA GLY A 157 17.89 39.21 4.05
C GLY A 157 18.26 40.65 3.70
N ALA A 158 18.03 41.08 2.46
CA ALA A 158 18.29 42.44 2.01
C ALA A 158 17.38 43.47 2.72
N VAL A 159 16.10 43.13 2.93
CA VAL A 159 15.16 43.98 3.68
C VAL A 159 15.56 44.08 5.16
N ARG A 160 15.94 42.97 5.81
CA ARG A 160 16.45 42.98 7.18
C ARG A 160 17.74 43.78 7.34
N LYS A 161 18.69 43.67 6.40
CA LYS A 161 19.94 44.44 6.40
C LYS A 161 19.68 45.94 6.23
N ARG A 162 18.77 46.34 5.34
CA ARG A 162 18.34 47.73 5.15
C ARG A 162 17.66 48.33 6.39
N ARG A 163 16.86 47.54 7.13
CA ARG A 163 16.23 48.00 8.38
C ARG A 163 17.24 48.18 9.51
N ARG A 164 18.29 47.37 9.57
CA ARG A 164 19.33 47.43 10.61
C ARG A 164 20.27 48.62 10.42
N GLY A 165 20.59 49.00 9.18
CA GLY A 165 21.40 50.19 8.88
C GLY A 165 20.68 51.54 9.00
N ARG A 166 19.35 51.55 9.20
CA ARG A 166 18.56 52.77 9.44
C ARG A 166 18.41 53.11 10.93
N LEU A 167 18.90 52.25 11.81
CA LEU A 167 18.83 52.39 13.27
C LEU A 167 20.15 52.82 13.91
N GLU A 168 21.14 53.28 13.13
CA GLU A 168 22.27 54.04 13.68
C GLU A 168 22.13 55.52 13.28
N PRO A 169 21.50 56.34 14.13
CA PRO A 169 21.60 57.79 14.04
C PRO A 169 22.97 58.25 14.57
N SER A 170 23.53 59.20 13.84
CA SER A 170 24.74 59.96 14.15
C SER A 170 24.70 60.62 15.52
N ASP A 171 25.50 60.12 16.47
CA ASP A 171 26.01 60.95 17.56
C ASP A 171 27.08 61.88 17.00
N GLN A 172 26.63 62.98 16.39
CA GLN A 172 27.42 64.19 16.22
C GLN A 172 26.62 65.34 16.81
N ILE A 173 26.78 65.54 18.11
CA ILE A 173 26.41 66.77 18.80
C ILE A 173 27.49 67.79 18.44
N PRO A 174 27.17 68.94 17.81
CA PRO A 174 28.13 70.02 17.68
C PRO A 174 28.23 70.76 19.02
N ASP A 175 29.45 70.90 19.54
CA ASP A 175 29.75 71.76 20.70
C ASP A 175 29.42 73.22 20.37
N ALA A 176 28.58 73.84 21.21
CA ALA A 176 28.47 75.29 21.37
C ALA A 176 27.98 75.62 22.79
#